data_AF-A0A957UWP9-F1
#
_entry.id   AF-A0A957UWP9-F1
#
_cell.length_a   1.000
_cell.length_b   1.000
_cell.length_c   1.000
_cell.angle_alpha   90.00
_cell.angle_beta   90.00
_cell.angle_gamma   90.00
#
_symmetry.space_group_name_H-M   'P 1'
#
loop_
_entity.id
_entity.type
_entity.pdbx_description
1 polymer ?
#
loop_
_entity_poly.entity_id
_entity_poly.type
_entity_poly.pdbx_seq_one_letter_code
_entity_poly.pdbx_strand_id
1 'polypeptide(L)'
;MITVEQHGSVTVIRMARALFGRPLYWTAAYLVDGLLIDTGPVCTAGELVRVLDGAQLQQIAITHSHEDHIGGLAAVRAHFPG
;
A
#
# COMPACT_ATOMS: atom_id res chain seq x y z
N MET A 1 -10.35 2.36 2.83
CA MET A 1 -10.71 0.95 3.13
C MET A 1 -9.51 0.11 2.76
N ILE A 2 -8.99 -0.63 3.73
CA ILE A 2 -7.80 -1.45 3.58
C ILE A 2 -8.07 -2.85 4.18
N THR A 3 -7.58 -3.89 3.54
CA THR A 3 -7.55 -5.25 4.09
C THR A 3 -6.18 -5.87 3.85
N VAL A 4 -5.75 -6.73 4.77
CA VAL A 4 -4.43 -7.37 4.73
C VAL A 4 -4.61 -8.87 4.77
N GLU A 5 -3.97 -9.57 3.85
CA GLU A 5 -4.00 -11.03 3.76
C GLU A 5 -2.57 -11.56 3.63
N GLN A 6 -2.25 -12.65 4.32
CA GLN A 6 -0.95 -13.31 4.22
C GLN A 6 -1.04 -14.54 3.32
N HIS A 7 -0.16 -14.61 2.31
CA HIS A 7 -0.05 -15.71 1.36
C HIS A 7 1.40 -16.19 1.30
N GLY A 8 1.76 -17.14 2.17
CA GLY A 8 3.15 -17.59 2.32
C GLY A 8 4.04 -16.43 2.79
N SER A 9 5.08 -16.11 2.02
CA SER A 9 5.99 -14.99 2.30
C SER A 9 5.47 -13.63 1.81
N VAL A 10 4.31 -13.58 1.14
CA VAL A 10 3.75 -12.35 0.57
C VAL A 10 2.62 -11.83 1.44
N THR A 11 2.71 -10.56 1.84
CA THR A 11 1.59 -9.81 2.42
C THR A 11 0.89 -9.05 1.31
N VAL A 12 -0.40 -9.36 1.08
CA VAL A 12 -1.26 -8.68 0.11
C VAL A 12 -2.07 -7.61 0.84
N ILE A 13 -1.92 -6.36 0.42
CA ILE A 13 -2.58 -5.21 1.02
C ILE A 13 -3.58 -4.67 0.00
N ARG A 14 -4.85 -5.03 0.13
CA ARG A 14 -5.91 -4.55 -0.76
C ARG A 14 -6.43 -3.22 -0.28
N MET A 15 -6.53 -2.26 -1.18
CA MET A 15 -6.95 -0.89 -0.89
C MET A 15 -8.05 -0.46 -1.85
N ALA A 16 -8.98 0.33 -1.34
CA ALA A 16 -10.06 0.88 -2.14
C ALA A 16 -10.41 2.29 -1.68
N ARG A 17 -10.65 3.17 -2.66
CA ARG A 17 -11.49 4.34 -2.45
C ARG A 17 -12.91 3.86 -2.20
N ALA A 18 -13.44 4.18 -1.02
CA ALA A 18 -14.80 3.80 -0.64
C ALA A 18 -15.73 5.01 -0.62
N LEU A 19 -16.96 4.83 -1.12
CA LEU A 19 -18.07 5.77 -0.97
C LEU A 19 -19.20 5.06 -0.24
N PHE A 20 -19.74 5.69 0.82
CA PHE A 20 -20.80 5.11 1.66
C PHE A 20 -20.49 3.68 2.15
N GLY A 21 -19.23 3.43 2.53
CA GLY A 21 -18.77 2.13 3.02
C GLY A 21 -18.58 1.05 1.94
N ARG A 22 -18.74 1.38 0.65
CA ARG A 22 -18.57 0.44 -0.47
C ARG A 22 -17.34 0.80 -1.31
N PRO A 23 -16.48 -0.16 -1.68
CA PRO A 23 -15.33 0.10 -2.54
C PRO A 23 -15.80 0.42 -3.97
N LEU A 24 -15.25 1.48 -4.57
CA LEU A 24 -15.50 1.79 -5.99
C LEU A 24 -14.67 0.90 -6.92
N TYR A 25 -13.43 0.65 -6.53
CA TYR A 25 -12.48 -0.25 -7.18
C TYR A 25 -11.49 -0.76 -6.13
N TRP A 26 -10.85 -1.87 -6.44
CA TRP A 26 -9.77 -2.42 -5.63
C TRP A 26 -8.46 -2.30 -6.37
N THR A 27 -7.43 -1.88 -5.66
CA THR A 27 -6.03 -2.04 -6.02
C THR A 27 -5.34 -2.88 -4.95
N ALA A 28 -4.16 -3.40 -5.24
CA ALA A 28 -3.35 -4.14 -4.29
C ALA A 28 -1.93 -3.62 -4.29
N ALA A 29 -1.36 -3.48 -3.09
CA ALA A 29 0.07 -3.44 -2.89
C ALA A 29 0.53 -4.80 -2.35
N TYR A 30 1.80 -5.12 -2.57
CA TYR A 30 2.42 -6.36 -2.11
C TYR A 30 3.67 -6.05 -1.32
N LEU A 31 3.78 -6.61 -0.13
CA LEU A 31 5.03 -6.61 0.63
C LEU A 31 5.61 -8.03 0.60
N VAL A 32 6.83 -8.15 0.10
CA VAL A 32 7.57 -9.42 0.04
C VAL A 32 9.05 -9.15 0.30
N ASP A 33 9.61 -9.80 1.32
CA ASP A 33 11.04 -9.72 1.64
C ASP A 33 11.60 -8.27 1.66
N GLY A 34 10.83 -7.35 2.25
CA GLY A 34 11.16 -5.93 2.35
C GLY A 34 11.04 -5.09 1.08
N LEU A 35 10.56 -5.67 -0.02
CA LEU A 35 10.11 -4.94 -1.21
C LEU A 35 8.61 -4.66 -1.11
N LEU A 36 8.24 -3.37 -1.13
CA LEU A 36 6.86 -2.94 -1.35
C LEU A 36 6.63 -2.66 -2.84
N ILE A 37 5.65 -3.33 -3.42
CA ILE A 37 5.18 -3.11 -4.79
C ILE A 37 3.87 -2.32 -4.70
N ASP A 38 3.87 -1.13 -5.31
CA ASP A 38 2.80 -0.13 -5.28
C ASP A 38 2.41 0.38 -3.89
N THR A 39 1.68 1.49 -3.85
CA THR A 39 1.37 2.24 -2.62
C THR A 39 -0.11 2.67 -2.51
N GLY A 40 -0.95 2.18 -3.43
CA GLY A 40 -2.39 2.43 -3.38
C GLY A 40 -2.79 3.89 -3.66
N PRO A 41 -4.10 4.19 -3.59
CA PRO A 41 -4.63 5.54 -3.76
C PRO A 41 -4.26 6.43 -2.57
N VAL A 42 -4.21 7.75 -2.79
CA VAL A 42 -3.82 8.71 -1.76
C VAL A 42 -4.73 8.66 -0.53
N CYS A 43 -6.02 8.33 -0.73
CA CYS A 43 -7.01 8.27 0.34
C CYS A 43 -6.75 7.15 1.38
N THR A 44 -5.96 6.14 1.03
CA THR A 44 -5.56 5.06 1.95
C THR A 44 -4.11 5.20 2.44
N ALA A 45 -3.38 6.26 2.06
CA ALA A 45 -1.95 6.41 2.34
C ALA A 45 -1.62 6.32 3.84
N GLY A 46 -2.40 6.97 4.69
CA GLY A 46 -2.22 6.88 6.15
C GLY A 46 -2.59 5.52 6.73
N GLU A 47 -3.56 4.81 6.14
CA GLU A 47 -3.88 3.43 6.51
C GLU A 47 -2.73 2.48 6.13
N LEU A 48 -2.16 2.66 4.94
CA LEU A 48 -1.02 1.91 4.45
C LEU A 48 0.21 2.09 5.35
N VAL A 49 0.55 3.32 5.73
CA VAL A 49 1.67 3.57 6.66
C VAL A 49 1.48 2.81 7.97
N ARG A 50 0.27 2.79 8.53
CA ARG A 50 -0.03 2.00 9.75
C ARG A 50 0.08 0.49 9.53
N VAL A 51 -0.31 -0.01 8.36
CA VAL A 51 -0.16 -1.44 8.01
C VAL A 51 1.30 -1.82 7.88
N LEU A 52 2.14 -0.91 7.40
CA LEU A 52 3.58 -1.12 7.23
C LEU A 52 4.38 -0.88 8.51
N ASP A 53 3.76 -0.36 9.58
CA ASP A 53 4.48 -0.06 10.82
C ASP A 53 5.09 -1.34 11.41
N GLY A 54 6.37 -1.28 11.76
CA GLY A 54 7.16 -2.45 12.16
C GLY A 54 7.57 -3.41 11.05
N ALA A 55 7.16 -3.19 9.79
CA ALA A 55 7.66 -3.97 8.66
C ALA A 55 9.08 -3.53 8.26
N GLN A 56 9.90 -4.50 7.85
CA GLN A 56 11.23 -4.20 7.30
C GLN A 56 11.09 -3.72 5.86
N LEU A 57 10.81 -2.43 5.65
CA LEU A 57 10.74 -1.85 4.30
C LEU A 57 12.13 -1.40 3.83
N GLN A 58 12.64 -1.99 2.75
CA GLN A 58 13.94 -1.67 2.17
C GLN A 58 13.83 -1.01 0.81
N GLN A 59 12.82 -1.39 0.03
CA GLN A 59 12.67 -0.96 -1.36
C GLN A 59 11.20 -0.71 -1.69
N ILE A 60 10.97 0.23 -2.60
CA ILE A 60 9.64 0.53 -3.14
C ILE A 60 9.73 0.47 -4.66
N ALA A 61 8.93 -0.39 -5.28
CA ALA A 61 8.74 -0.46 -6.72
C ALA A 61 7.34 0.02 -7.08
N ILE A 62 7.23 0.97 -7.99
CA ILE A 62 5.95 1.43 -8.53
C ILE A 62 5.79 0.85 -9.94
N THR A 63 4.71 0.12 -10.17
CA THR A 63 4.47 -0.55 -11.46
C THR A 63 4.20 0.47 -12.57
N HIS A 64 3.42 1.50 -12.27
CA HIS A 64 3.13 2.63 -13.15
C HIS A 64 2.53 3.81 -12.36
N SER A 65 2.41 4.98 -13.00
CA SER A 65 2.12 6.24 -12.30
C SER A 65 0.64 6.61 -12.18
N HIS A 66 -0.30 5.66 -12.25
CA HIS A 66 -1.70 5.97 -11.93
C HIS A 66 -1.89 6.20 -10.42
N GLU A 67 -2.87 7.03 -10.06
CA GLU A 67 -3.12 7.48 -8.69
C GLU A 67 -3.30 6.33 -7.71
N ASP A 68 -3.95 5.26 -8.13
CA ASP A 68 -4.23 4.07 -7.34
C ASP A 68 -3.02 3.16 -7.16
N HIS A 69 -1.87 3.49 -7.75
CA HIS A 69 -0.60 2.77 -7.57
C HIS A 69 0.44 3.65 -6.87
N ILE A 70 0.58 4.91 -7.28
CA ILE A 70 1.62 5.82 -6.75
C ILE A 70 1.13 6.74 -5.62
N GLY A 71 -0.18 6.82 -5.39
CA GLY A 71 -0.79 7.84 -4.53
C GLY A 71 -0.29 7.87 -3.09
N GLY A 72 0.11 6.71 -2.54
CA GLY A 72 0.65 6.61 -1.18
C GLY A 72 2.16 6.90 -1.05
N LEU A 73 2.90 6.99 -2.16
CA LEU A 73 4.37 7.00 -2.15
C LEU A 73 4.97 8.08 -1.25
N ALA A 74 4.44 9.31 -1.30
CA ALA A 74 4.96 10.41 -0.51
C ALA A 74 4.84 10.15 1.00
N ALA A 75 3.71 9.58 1.45
CA ALA A 75 3.49 9.25 2.85
C ALA A 75 4.38 8.10 3.32
N VAL A 76 4.53 7.05 2.49
CA VAL A 76 5.42 5.92 2.79
C VAL A 76 6.87 6.40 2.92
N ARG A 77 7.36 7.22 1.97
CA ARG A 77 8.73 7.75 2.03
C ARG A 77 8.98 8.68 3.21
N ALA A 78 7.97 9.41 3.67
CA ALA A 78 8.10 10.26 4.85
C ALA A 78 8.25 9.45 6.14
N HIS A 79 7.66 8.24 6.20
CA HIS A 79 7.72 7.37 7.36
C HIS A 79 8.93 6.41 7.34
N PHE A 80 9.36 5.98 6.14
CA PHE A 80 10.52 5.11 5.92
C PHE A 80 11.60 5.84 5.11
N PRO A 81 12.31 6.82 5.71
CA PRO A 81 13.50 7.39 5.11
C PRO A 81 14.58 6.30 5.12
N GLY A 82 14.95 5.80 3.95
CA GLY A 82 15.96 4.74 3.80
C GLY A 82 17.31 5.06 4.45
#